data_AF-A0A2E5ZKU9-F1
#
_entry.id   AF-A0A2E5ZKU9-F1
#
_cell.length_a   1.000
_cell.length_b   1.000
_cell.length_c   1.000
_cell.angle_alpha   90.00
_cell.angle_beta   90.00
_cell.angle_gamma   90.00
#
_symmetry.space_group_name_H-M   'P 1'
#
loop_
_entity.id
_entity.type
_entity.pdbx_description
1 polymer ?
#
loop_
_entity_poly.entity_id
_entity_poly.type
_entity_poly.pdbx_seq_one_letter_code
_entity_poly.pdbx_strand_id
1 'polypeptide(L)' 'MENPSEGGTAPIRVEAPGASEVELAAIVAAIEALWPTEQAPLVVPAPPPPWRFSGRWWHDGARARRRPSPAGR' A
#
# COMPACT_ATOMS: atom_id res chain seq x y z
N MET A 1 19.62 -6.59 -26.92
CA MET A 1 18.35 -6.40 -27.63
C MET A 1 17.32 -6.17 -26.55
N GLU A 2 17.27 -4.93 -26.06
CA GLU A 2 16.39 -4.54 -24.96
C GLU A 2 15.02 -4.26 -25.58
N ASN A 3 14.01 -5.03 -25.19
CA ASN A 3 12.62 -4.68 -25.52
C ASN A 3 12.21 -3.58 -24.55
N PRO A 4 11.86 -2.36 -25.00
CA PRO A 4 11.13 -1.46 -24.14
C PRO A 4 9.76 -2.11 -23.93
N SER A 5 9.47 -2.52 -22.69
CA SER A 5 8.08 -2.70 -22.28
C SER A 5 7.44 -1.33 -22.39
N GLU A 6 6.85 -1.04 -23.54
CA GLU A 6 5.91 0.07 -23.72
C GLU A 6 4.72 -0.24 -22.81
N GLY A 7 4.81 0.19 -21.55
CA GLY A 7 3.70 0.26 -20.61
C GLY A 7 2.71 1.35 -21.03
N GLY A 8 2.28 1.32 -22.30
CA GLY A 8 1.17 2.14 -22.77
C GLY A 8 -0.11 1.47 -22.28
N THR A 9 -0.86 2.17 -21.43
CA THR A 9 -2.24 1.78 -21.09
C THR A 9 -2.97 1.44 -22.39
N ALA A 10 -3.48 0.20 -22.49
CA ALA A 10 -4.18 -0.25 -23.69
C ALA A 10 -5.33 0.72 -24.02
N PRO A 11 -5.56 1.07 -25.30
CA PRO A 11 -6.58 2.04 -25.67
C PRO A 11 -7.97 1.57 -25.23
N ILE A 12 -8.72 2.46 -24.57
CA ILE A 12 -10.07 2.19 -24.10
C ILE A 12 -11.01 2.22 -25.31
N ARG A 13 -11.79 1.14 -25.51
CA ARG A 13 -12.83 1.08 -26.53
C ARG A 13 -14.19 1.37 -25.90
N VAL A 14 -14.89 2.38 -26.42
CA VAL A 14 -16.21 2.79 -25.96
C VAL A 14 -17.25 2.45 -27.01
N GLU A 15 -18.28 1.71 -26.62
CA GLU A 15 -19.45 1.42 -27.46
C GLU A 15 -20.71 1.86 -26.69
N ALA A 16 -21.53 2.73 -27.30
CA ALA A 16 -22.77 3.24 -26.71
C ALA A 16 -23.95 3.07 -27.69
N PRO A 17 -24.58 1.89 -27.74
CA PRO A 17 -25.70 1.64 -28.65
C PRO A 17 -26.86 2.62 -28.43
N GLY A 18 -27.34 3.23 -29.51
CA GLY A 18 -28.46 4.19 -29.47
C GLY A 18 -28.08 5.63 -29.13
N ALA A 19 -26.81 5.90 -28.80
CA ALA A 19 -26.32 7.27 -28.64
C ALA A 19 -26.17 7.95 -30.01
N SER A 20 -26.59 9.21 -30.10
CA SER A 20 -26.19 10.10 -31.18
C SER A 20 -24.69 10.37 -31.15
N GLU A 21 -24.14 10.90 -32.25
CA GLU A 21 -22.71 11.27 -32.32
C GLU A 21 -22.30 12.27 -31.24
N VAL A 22 -23.19 13.22 -30.91
CA VAL A 22 -22.95 14.22 -29.86
C VAL A 22 -22.92 13.57 -28.48
N GLU A 23 -23.83 12.64 -28.20
CA GLU A 23 -23.86 11.90 -26.94
C GLU A 23 -22.66 10.98 -26.80
N LEU A 24 -22.25 10.29 -27.88
CA LEU A 24 -21.04 9.47 -27.90
C LEU A 24 -19.81 10.32 -27.60
N ALA A 25 -19.69 11.51 -28.20
CA ALA A 25 -18.60 12.43 -27.93
C ALA A 25 -18.58 12.90 -26.46
N ALA A 26 -19.75 13.20 -25.89
CA ALA A 26 -19.86 13.58 -24.48
C ALA A 26 -19.45 12.42 -23.53
N ILE A 27 -19.81 11.18 -23.87
CA ILE A 27 -19.42 9.98 -23.12
C ILE A 27 -17.90 9.79 -23.18
N VAL A 28 -17.29 9.89 -24.36
CA VAL A 28 -15.84 9.78 -24.52
C VAL A 28 -15.12 10.86 -23.70
N ALA A 29 -15.56 12.12 -23.80
CA ALA A 29 -14.96 13.21 -23.03
C ALA A 29 -15.08 13.01 -21.51
N ALA A 30 -16.21 12.48 -21.04
CA ALA A 30 -16.40 12.17 -19.62
C ALA A 30 -15.48 11.03 -19.16
N ILE A 31 -15.33 9.99 -19.98
CA ILE A 31 -14.41 8.88 -19.70
C ILE A 31 -12.98 9.41 -19.64
N GLU A 32 -12.53 10.18 -20.62
CA GLU A 32 -11.17 10.77 -20.62
C GLU A 32 -10.92 11.67 -19.41
N ALA A 33 -11.93 12.46 -18.99
CA ALA A 33 -11.82 13.35 -17.85
C ALA A 33 -11.77 12.62 -16.50
N LEU A 34 -12.39 11.43 -16.41
CA LEU A 34 -12.51 10.65 -15.17
C LEU A 34 -11.59 9.43 -15.13
N TRP A 35 -10.98 9.05 -16.25
CA TRP A 35 -10.20 7.83 -16.30
C TRP A 35 -8.99 7.94 -15.38
N PRO A 36 -8.73 6.92 -14.53
CA PRO A 36 -7.52 6.92 -13.73
C PRO A 36 -6.30 6.97 -14.63
N THR A 37 -5.48 8.01 -14.50
CA THR A 37 -4.11 7.94 -15.01
C THR A 37 -3.37 6.88 -14.22
N GLU A 38 -2.44 6.16 -14.85
CA GLU A 38 -1.58 5.23 -14.12
C GLU A 38 -0.99 5.94 -12.91
N GLN A 39 -1.42 5.51 -11.72
CA GLN A 39 -0.89 6.06 -10.49
C GLN A 39 0.56 5.62 -10.40
N ALA A 40 1.46 6.56 -10.08
CA ALA A 40 2.83 6.20 -9.74
C ALA A 40 2.81 5.06 -8.71
N PRO A 41 3.74 4.09 -8.79
CA PRO A 41 3.76 2.97 -7.87
C PRO A 41 3.61 3.45 -6.43
N LEU A 42 2.56 2.99 -5.75
CA LEU A 42 2.32 3.35 -4.36
C LEU A 42 3.54 2.92 -3.55
N VAL A 43 4.31 3.88 -3.05
CA VAL A 43 5.43 3.60 -2.15
C VAL A 43 4.82 3.22 -0.80
N VAL A 44 4.60 1.92 -0.61
CA VAL A 44 4.11 1.38 0.67
C VAL A 44 5.26 1.43 1.67
N PRO A 45 5.14 2.17 2.78
CA PRO A 45 6.17 2.17 3.82
C PRO A 45 6.31 0.77 4.43
N ALA A 46 7.51 0.43 4.88
CA ALA A 46 7.74 -0.85 5.55
C ALA A 46 6.78 -1.03 6.75
N PRO A 47 6.25 -2.24 6.98
CA PRO A 47 5.34 -2.48 8.09
C PRO A 47 6.04 -2.15 9.42
N PRO A 48 5.31 -1.58 10.40
CA PRO A 48 5.88 -1.31 11.70
C PRO A 48 6.34 -2.61 12.36
N PRO A 49 7.42 -2.58 13.18
CA PRO A 49 7.84 -3.75 13.92
C PRO A 49 6.73 -4.23 14.86
N PRO A 50 6.69 -5.53 15.21
CA PRO A 50 5.68 -6.07 16.11
C PRO A 50 5.72 -5.34 17.46
N TRP A 51 4.54 -5.01 17.97
CA TRP A 51 4.42 -4.30 19.24
C TRP A 51 4.93 -5.18 20.38
N ARG A 52 5.86 -4.65 21.18
CA ARG A 52 6.36 -5.30 22.39
C ARG A 52 5.80 -4.58 23.61
N PHE A 53 4.85 -5.21 24.29
CA PHE A 53 4.36 -4.73 25.58
C PHE A 53 5.50 -4.71 26.61
N SER A 54 5.93 -3.52 27.02
CA SER A 54 6.93 -3.31 28.06
C SER A 54 6.26 -3.36 29.44
N GLY A 55 5.77 -4.54 29.85
CA GLY A 55 5.13 -4.79 31.16
C GLY A 55 5.97 -4.44 32.41
N ARG A 56 7.10 -3.77 32.23
CA ARG A 56 8.01 -3.21 33.23
C ARG A 56 7.36 -2.15 34.12
N TRP A 57 6.24 -1.54 33.71
CA TRP A 57 5.50 -0.58 34.55
C TRP A 57 4.47 -1.24 35.49
N TRP A 58 4.12 -2.51 35.28
CA TRP A 58 3.27 -3.30 36.20
C TRP A 58 4.09 -4.10 37.23
N HIS A 59 5.41 -4.14 37.05
CA HIS A 59 6.31 -4.71 38.04
C HIS A 59 6.72 -3.62 39.02
N ASP A 60 5.88 -3.38 40.02
CA ASP A 60 6.30 -2.71 41.25
C ASP A 60 7.34 -3.61 41.95
N GLY A 61 8.62 -3.31 41.69
CA GLY A 61 9.77 -3.48 42.59
C GLY A 61 10.12 -4.83 43.24
N ALA A 62 9.33 -5.89 43.18
CA ALA A 62 9.41 -6.92 44.25
C ALA A 62 9.95 -8.31 43.88
N ARG A 63 10.38 -8.61 42.63
CA ARG A 63 10.84 -9.98 42.30
C ARG A 63 12.08 -10.11 41.41
N ALA A 64 13.10 -9.31 41.67
CA ALA A 64 14.48 -9.67 41.28
C ALA A 64 15.33 -9.96 42.53
N ARG A 65 14.90 -10.92 43.36
CA ARG A 65 15.83 -11.57 44.29
C ARG A 65 16.82 -12.38 43.46
N ARG A 66 17.91 -11.75 43.02
CA ARG A 66 19.09 -12.45 42.51
C ARG A 66 19.57 -13.37 43.64
N ARG A 67 19.51 -14.69 43.42
CA ARG A 67 20.23 -15.63 44.27
C ARG A 67 21.72 -15.37 44.04
N PRO A 68 22.55 -15.07 45.05
CA PRO A 68 23.99 -15.07 44.84
C PRO A 68 24.40 -16.50 44.46
N SER A 69 25.12 -16.63 43.35
CA SER A 69 25.83 -17.87 43.05
C SER A 69 26.88 -18.08 44.14
N PRO A 70 27.05 -19.28 44.72
CA PRO A 70 28.21 -19.53 45.56
C PRO A 70 29.46 -19.33 44.69
N ALA A 71 30.38 -18.50 45.18
CA ALA A 71 31.69 -18.35 44.59
C ALA A 71 32.39 -19.71 44.67
N GLY A 72 32.70 -20.30 43.52
CA GLY A 72 33.54 -21.48 43.44
C GLY A 72 34.96 -21.14 43.87
N ARG A 73 35.49 -21.92 44.79
CA ARG A 73 36.92 -22.08 45.07
C ARG A 73 37.27 -23.54 44.84
#